data_AF-A0A379FEE4-F1
#
_entry.id   AF-A0A379FEE4-F1
#
_cell.length_a   1.000
_cell.length_b   1.000
_cell.length_c   1.000
_cell.angle_alpha   90.00
_cell.angle_beta   90.00
_cell.angle_gamma   90.00
#
_symmetry.space_group_name_H-M   'P 1'
#
loop_
_entity.id
_entity.type
_entity.pdbx_description
1 polymer ?
#
loop_
_entity_poly.entity_id
_entity_poly.type
_entity_poly.pdbx_seq_one_letter_code
_entity_poly.pdbx_strand_id
1 'polypeptide(L)'
;MMKIEKHFKNKPYLHNSFFLDNTFNKIKIGIKENYYESILNKIKTINNTSLEIPMDYKKNEIDLNVNISKISKDLIYKIFNTYLKQDILHKNKGDIEGFAKELRNSYAKADETFFGWCQDEKEVLPSSIIHHEIDKQCKNYNIAIPNESKRSIFFYIANRADIKLNNGAAQSTIIQQLVDIPDVVEAVNKLGISNDCHLKYDFYCFLAENIYNDLLKNEQKVNFFKIKDAIKIIIEKKAQEENNKTKDNIFYPKYAFNL
;
A
#
# COMPACT_ATOMS: atom_id res chain seq x y z
N MET A 1 -26.89 1.48 -52.95
CA MET A 1 -27.94 1.23 -51.94
C MET A 1 -27.26 0.66 -50.69
N MET A 2 -27.56 1.23 -49.52
CA MET A 2 -27.03 0.91 -48.18
C MET A 2 -27.32 -0.53 -47.71
N LYS A 3 -26.44 -1.04 -46.82
CA LYS A 3 -26.67 -1.71 -45.49
C LYS A 3 -25.38 -2.53 -45.15
N ILE A 4 -24.56 -2.31 -44.12
CA ILE A 4 -24.76 -2.08 -42.66
C ILE A 4 -25.72 -3.17 -42.14
N GLU A 5 -25.36 -4.19 -41.34
CA GLU A 5 -24.59 -4.18 -40.09
C GLU A 5 -24.31 -5.61 -39.54
N LYS A 6 -23.19 -5.72 -38.80
CA LYS A 6 -22.93 -6.50 -37.54
C LYS A 6 -23.45 -7.94 -37.38
N HIS A 7 -22.55 -8.86 -37.00
CA HIS A 7 -22.25 -9.06 -35.58
C HIS A 7 -20.99 -9.89 -35.29
N PHE A 8 -20.19 -9.32 -34.38
CA PHE A 8 -19.11 -9.89 -33.58
C PHE A 8 -19.30 -11.36 -33.15
N LYS A 9 -18.21 -12.15 -33.20
CA LYS A 9 -17.72 -12.93 -32.05
C LYS A 9 -16.31 -13.48 -32.31
N ASN A 10 -15.53 -13.52 -31.23
CA ASN A 10 -14.22 -14.14 -31.06
C ASN A 10 -13.00 -13.26 -31.43
N LYS A 11 -12.80 -12.20 -30.64
CA LYS A 11 -11.44 -11.68 -30.39
C LYS A 11 -10.76 -12.62 -29.38
N PRO A 12 -9.59 -13.20 -29.67
CA PRO A 12 -8.71 -13.68 -28.61
C PRO A 12 -8.18 -12.46 -27.85
N TYR A 13 -8.12 -12.58 -26.52
CA TYR A 13 -7.49 -11.63 -25.64
C TYR A 13 -6.03 -11.44 -26.09
N LEU A 14 -5.77 -10.33 -26.80
CA LEU A 14 -4.41 -9.89 -27.08
C LEU A 14 -3.81 -9.45 -25.74
N HIS A 15 -3.06 -10.38 -25.15
CA HIS A 15 -1.91 -10.13 -24.30
C HIS A 15 -0.94 -9.23 -25.07
N ASN A 16 -1.27 -7.94 -25.22
CA ASN A 16 -0.29 -6.93 -25.57
C ASN A 16 0.46 -6.58 -24.29
N SER A 17 1.37 -7.49 -23.90
CA SER A 17 2.64 -7.07 -23.34
C SER A 17 3.26 -6.12 -24.36
N PHE A 18 2.92 -4.83 -24.27
CA PHE A 18 3.71 -3.79 -24.90
C PHE A 18 5.09 -3.89 -24.24
N PHE A 19 6.00 -4.61 -24.90
CA PHE A 19 7.42 -4.54 -24.67
C PHE A 19 7.84 -3.09 -24.92
N LEU A 20 7.77 -2.28 -23.86
CA LEU A 20 8.28 -0.91 -23.82
C LEU A 20 9.81 -0.88 -23.95
N ASP A 21 10.50 -2.03 -23.80
CA ASP A 21 11.95 -2.13 -23.78
C ASP A 21 12.66 -1.78 -25.10
N ASN A 22 12.02 -1.99 -26.26
CA ASN A 22 12.72 -1.83 -27.55
C ASN A 22 12.44 -0.51 -28.29
N THR A 23 11.29 0.12 -28.05
CA THR A 23 10.97 1.40 -28.70
C THR A 23 11.62 2.58 -27.97
N PHE A 24 11.80 2.48 -26.65
CA PHE A 24 12.45 3.50 -25.82
C PHE A 24 13.94 3.67 -26.12
N ASN A 25 14.66 2.59 -26.38
CA ASN A 25 16.10 2.67 -26.66
C ASN A 25 16.43 3.35 -28.01
N LYS A 26 15.49 3.42 -28.96
CA LYS A 26 15.70 4.07 -30.26
C LYS A 26 15.33 5.54 -30.29
N ILE A 27 14.47 6.00 -29.40
CA ILE A 27 14.17 7.42 -29.27
C ILE A 27 15.00 7.91 -28.08
N LYS A 28 16.16 8.53 -28.34
CA LYS A 28 16.84 9.35 -27.33
C LYS A 28 15.91 10.51 -26.97
N ILE A 29 14.95 10.26 -26.10
CA ILE A 29 14.11 11.31 -25.56
C ILE A 29 15.01 12.06 -24.60
N GLY A 30 15.47 13.25 -25.00
CA GLY A 30 16.24 14.16 -24.16
C GLY A 30 15.37 14.73 -23.04
N ILE A 31 14.83 13.87 -22.19
CA ILE A 31 14.16 14.29 -20.96
C ILE A 31 15.28 14.52 -19.94
N LYS A 32 15.30 15.71 -19.31
CA LYS A 32 15.96 15.89 -18.01
C LYS A 32 15.53 14.73 -17.09
N GLU A 33 16.40 14.24 -16.21
CA GLU A 33 16.04 13.23 -15.21
C GLU A 33 14.66 13.53 -14.63
N ASN A 34 13.69 12.66 -14.93
CA ASN A 34 12.31 12.78 -14.48
C ASN A 34 12.14 12.07 -13.13
N TYR A 35 11.10 12.41 -12.37
CA TYR A 35 10.94 11.93 -11.00
C TYR A 35 10.77 10.40 -10.94
N TYR A 36 10.10 9.82 -11.92
CA TYR A 36 9.96 8.38 -12.10
C TYR A 36 11.31 7.67 -12.28
N GLU A 37 12.17 8.16 -13.18
CA GLU A 37 13.53 7.63 -13.37
C GLU A 37 14.38 7.80 -12.11
N SER A 38 14.22 8.90 -11.38
CA SER A 38 14.87 9.10 -10.07
C SER A 38 14.46 8.00 -9.07
N ILE A 39 13.17 7.66 -8.99
CA ILE A 39 12.70 6.56 -8.14
C ILE A 39 13.22 5.21 -8.63
N LEU A 40 13.18 4.91 -9.93
CA LEU A 40 13.71 3.65 -10.46
C LEU A 40 15.21 3.48 -10.16
N ASN A 41 15.99 4.56 -10.32
CA ASN A 41 17.42 4.54 -10.00
C ASN A 41 17.66 4.31 -8.51
N LYS A 42 16.83 4.87 -7.62
CA LYS A 42 16.89 4.54 -6.18
C LYS A 42 16.61 3.06 -5.93
N ILE A 43 15.58 2.49 -6.55
CA ILE A 43 15.27 1.07 -6.36
C ILE A 43 16.41 0.18 -6.87
N LYS A 44 17.13 0.58 -7.94
CA LYS A 44 18.36 -0.12 -8.37
C LYS A 44 19.46 -0.10 -7.31
N THR A 45 19.55 0.97 -6.51
CA THR A 45 20.50 1.07 -5.39
C THR A 45 20.05 0.36 -4.12
N ILE A 46 18.78 -0.04 -4.02
CA ILE A 46 18.34 -1.06 -3.06
C ILE A 46 18.94 -2.38 -3.57
N ASN A 47 20.15 -2.71 -3.12
CA ASN A 47 20.77 -4.03 -3.30
C ASN A 47 19.70 -5.10 -3.10
N ASN A 48 19.69 -6.21 -3.86
CA ASN A 48 18.71 -7.31 -3.75
C ASN A 48 18.53 -7.80 -2.30
N THR A 49 17.77 -7.06 -1.49
CA THR A 49 17.56 -7.31 -0.08
C THR A 49 16.45 -8.32 -0.02
N SER A 50 16.88 -9.55 0.20
CA SER A 50 16.02 -10.61 0.68
C SER A 50 15.39 -10.13 1.99
N LEU A 51 14.09 -9.86 1.98
CA LEU A 51 13.33 -9.52 3.18
C LEU A 51 12.79 -10.81 3.78
N GLU A 52 13.22 -11.10 5.01
CA GLU A 52 12.71 -12.22 5.79
C GLU A 52 11.30 -11.92 6.30
N ILE A 53 10.38 -12.87 6.10
CA ILE A 53 9.00 -12.73 6.55
C ILE A 53 8.89 -13.18 8.02
N PRO A 54 8.36 -12.35 8.94
CA PRO A 54 8.16 -12.73 10.33
C PRO A 54 7.25 -13.94 10.52
N MET A 55 7.45 -14.68 11.62
CA MET A 55 6.68 -15.89 11.94
C MET A 55 5.17 -15.63 12.06
N ASP A 56 4.79 -14.44 12.51
CA ASP A 56 3.38 -14.03 12.66
C ASP A 56 2.56 -14.14 11.35
N TYR A 57 3.23 -14.17 10.19
CA TYR A 57 2.60 -14.28 8.86
C TYR A 57 2.63 -15.71 8.28
N LYS A 58 3.28 -16.67 8.96
CA LYS A 58 3.50 -18.03 8.46
C LYS A 58 2.45 -18.99 9.03
N LYS A 59 1.50 -19.47 8.21
CA LYS A 59 0.62 -20.59 8.61
C LYS A 59 1.26 -21.96 8.37
N ASN A 60 2.12 -22.05 7.36
CA ASN A 60 2.75 -23.31 6.97
C ASN A 60 4.13 -23.53 7.63
N GLU A 61 4.54 -22.69 8.60
CA GLU A 61 5.88 -22.73 9.23
C GLU A 61 7.05 -22.73 8.23
N ILE A 62 6.84 -22.16 7.04
CA ILE A 62 7.84 -22.10 5.97
C ILE A 62 8.70 -20.86 6.12
N ASP A 63 10.02 -21.04 6.11
CA ASP A 63 10.96 -19.94 5.93
C ASP A 63 10.87 -19.39 4.52
N LEU A 64 10.37 -18.16 4.43
CA LEU A 64 10.15 -17.48 3.18
C LEU A 64 10.85 -16.13 3.20
N ASN A 65 11.57 -15.88 2.13
CA ASN A 65 12.16 -14.59 1.82
C ASN A 65 11.59 -14.05 0.53
N VAL A 66 11.44 -12.73 0.44
CA VAL A 66 10.98 -12.05 -0.78
C VAL A 66 12.02 -11.05 -1.27
N ASN A 67 12.11 -10.87 -2.59
CA ASN A 67 12.98 -9.84 -3.17
C ASN A 67 12.25 -8.49 -3.14
N ILE A 68 12.53 -7.68 -2.11
CA ILE A 68 11.83 -6.40 -1.91
C ILE A 68 12.14 -5.39 -3.02
N SER A 69 13.35 -5.42 -3.58
CA SER A 69 13.74 -4.55 -4.70
C SER A 69 12.92 -4.86 -5.95
N LYS A 70 12.72 -6.14 -6.27
CA LYS A 70 11.89 -6.55 -7.42
C LYS A 70 10.42 -6.15 -7.22
N ILE A 71 9.84 -6.45 -6.04
CA ILE A 71 8.46 -6.06 -5.71
C ILE A 71 8.30 -4.53 -5.78
N SER A 72 9.28 -3.77 -5.30
CA SER A 72 9.26 -2.30 -5.35
C SER A 72 9.27 -1.76 -6.78
N LYS A 73 10.06 -2.37 -7.69
CA LYS A 73 10.07 -2.00 -9.12
C LYS A 73 8.72 -2.26 -9.75
N ASP A 74 8.18 -3.46 -9.54
CA ASP A 74 6.91 -3.86 -10.13
C ASP A 74 5.76 -2.99 -9.62
N LEU A 75 5.77 -2.63 -8.33
CA LEU A 75 4.82 -1.73 -7.72
C LEU A 75 4.87 -0.33 -8.36
N ILE A 76 6.06 0.29 -8.41
CA ILE A 76 6.22 1.63 -8.97
C ILE A 76 5.86 1.66 -10.45
N TYR A 77 6.24 0.63 -11.20
CA TYR A 77 5.86 0.48 -12.60
C TYR A 77 4.33 0.40 -12.75
N LYS A 78 3.64 -0.37 -11.91
CA LYS A 78 2.17 -0.50 -11.93
C LYS A 78 1.47 0.83 -11.63
N ILE A 79 1.95 1.55 -10.61
CA ILE A 79 1.40 2.85 -10.20
C ILE A 79 1.61 3.90 -11.30
N PHE A 80 2.85 4.07 -11.78
CA PHE A 80 3.17 5.04 -12.83
C PHE A 80 2.35 4.80 -14.12
N ASN A 81 2.22 3.54 -14.54
CA ASN A 81 1.43 3.20 -15.73
C ASN A 81 -0.07 3.50 -15.58
N THR A 82 -0.58 3.59 -14.36
CA THR A 82 -1.98 3.98 -14.14
C THR A 82 -2.23 5.41 -14.58
N TYR A 83 -1.26 6.31 -14.38
CA TYR A 83 -1.31 7.69 -14.85
C TYR A 83 -0.99 7.79 -16.36
N LEU A 84 0.01 7.04 -16.84
CA LEU A 84 0.39 7.07 -18.25
C LEU A 84 -0.75 6.58 -19.19
N LYS A 85 -1.50 5.55 -18.80
CA LYS A 85 -2.61 4.99 -19.61
C LYS A 85 -3.78 5.95 -19.81
N GLN A 86 -3.94 6.95 -18.94
CA GLN A 86 -5.03 7.92 -19.05
C GLN A 86 -4.83 8.92 -20.20
N ASP A 87 -3.58 9.13 -20.66
CA ASP A 87 -3.24 10.23 -21.60
C ASP A 87 -2.93 9.77 -23.04
N ILE A 88 -2.61 8.50 -23.31
CA ILE A 88 -2.13 8.04 -24.64
C ILE A 88 -3.29 7.73 -25.64
N LEU A 89 -4.56 7.97 -25.27
CA LEU A 89 -5.69 7.39 -26.00
C LEU A 89 -6.04 7.98 -27.37
N HIS A 90 -5.39 9.03 -27.90
CA HIS A 90 -5.83 9.61 -29.18
C HIS A 90 -4.74 10.12 -30.14
N LYS A 91 -4.84 9.58 -31.37
CA LYS A 91 -4.54 10.20 -32.70
C LYS A 91 -3.08 10.39 -33.14
N ASN A 92 -2.63 9.52 -34.04
CA ASN A 92 -2.24 9.84 -35.44
C ASN A 92 -1.35 8.72 -35.99
N LYS A 93 -1.96 7.77 -36.71
CA LYS A 93 -1.21 6.78 -37.48
C LYS A 93 -0.68 7.46 -38.75
N GLY A 94 0.49 8.08 -38.69
CA GLY A 94 1.16 8.62 -39.89
C GLY A 94 2.28 9.63 -39.66
N ASP A 95 2.26 10.36 -38.54
CA ASP A 95 3.28 11.37 -38.22
C ASP A 95 4.15 10.92 -37.04
N ILE A 96 5.38 10.54 -37.34
CA ILE A 96 6.36 10.04 -36.35
C ILE A 96 6.79 11.17 -35.41
N GLU A 97 6.95 12.40 -35.90
CA GLU A 97 7.40 13.54 -35.09
C GLU A 97 6.30 14.05 -34.16
N GLY A 98 5.07 14.17 -34.69
CA GLY A 98 3.88 14.49 -33.91
C GLY A 98 3.65 13.47 -32.79
N PHE A 99 3.71 12.18 -33.12
CA PHE A 99 3.59 11.10 -32.14
C PHE A 99 4.70 11.15 -31.06
N ALA A 100 5.94 11.41 -31.45
CA ALA A 100 7.06 11.53 -30.50
C ALA A 100 6.94 12.75 -29.58
N LYS A 101 6.31 13.84 -30.05
CA LYS A 101 6.03 15.03 -29.24
C LYS A 101 4.87 14.78 -28.27
N GLU A 102 3.81 14.12 -28.71
CA GLU A 102 2.68 13.75 -27.86
C GLU A 102 3.09 12.79 -26.75
N LEU A 103 3.87 11.75 -27.08
CA LEU A 103 4.44 10.86 -26.09
C LEU A 103 5.24 11.64 -25.03
N ARG A 104 6.10 12.58 -25.45
CA ARG A 104 6.86 13.42 -24.51
C ARG A 104 5.95 14.18 -23.53
N ASN A 105 4.86 14.77 -24.04
CA ASN A 105 3.93 15.52 -23.20
C ASN A 105 3.17 14.61 -22.23
N SER A 106 2.69 13.45 -22.70
CA SER A 106 2.01 12.47 -21.84
C SER A 106 2.93 11.96 -20.73
N TYR A 107 4.20 11.69 -21.04
CA TYR A 107 5.19 11.28 -20.03
C TYR A 107 5.46 12.38 -19.01
N ALA A 108 5.64 13.64 -19.45
CA ALA A 108 5.86 14.76 -18.53
C ALA A 108 4.68 14.95 -17.57
N LYS A 109 3.44 14.86 -18.07
CA LYS A 109 2.23 14.97 -17.25
C LYS A 109 2.06 13.79 -16.29
N ALA A 110 2.34 12.57 -16.76
CA ALA A 110 2.34 11.38 -15.90
C ALA A 110 3.38 11.48 -14.79
N ASP A 111 4.58 12.00 -15.09
CA ASP A 111 5.64 12.23 -14.10
C ASP A 111 5.25 13.26 -13.06
N GLU A 112 4.66 14.39 -13.47
CA GLU A 112 4.12 15.40 -12.54
C GLU A 112 3.02 14.84 -11.65
N THR A 113 2.08 14.09 -12.23
CA THR A 113 1.00 13.44 -11.47
C THR A 113 1.53 12.40 -10.49
N PHE A 114 2.52 11.61 -10.92
CA PHE A 114 3.19 10.62 -10.08
C PHE A 114 3.99 11.27 -8.96
N PHE A 115 4.62 12.43 -9.21
CA PHE A 115 5.26 13.23 -8.17
C PHE A 115 4.25 13.72 -7.13
N GLY A 116 3.10 14.24 -7.56
CA GLY A 116 2.01 14.63 -6.67
C GLY A 116 1.53 13.47 -5.81
N TRP A 117 1.27 12.31 -6.44
CA TRP A 117 0.94 11.08 -5.72
C TRP A 117 1.99 10.71 -4.67
N CYS A 118 3.29 10.79 -5.01
CA CYS A 118 4.36 10.50 -4.06
C CYS A 118 4.36 11.44 -2.85
N GLN A 119 3.96 12.70 -3.00
CA GLN A 119 3.82 13.62 -1.87
C GLN A 119 2.62 13.27 -1.00
N ASP A 120 1.48 12.95 -1.61
CA ASP A 120 0.27 12.55 -0.88
C ASP A 120 0.50 11.25 -0.09
N GLU A 121 1.17 10.28 -0.71
CA GLU A 121 1.37 8.95 -0.13
C GLU A 121 2.24 8.98 1.15
N LYS A 122 3.05 10.03 1.33
CA LYS A 122 3.82 10.26 2.57
C LYS A 122 2.94 10.43 3.80
N GLU A 123 1.74 10.99 3.63
CA GLU A 123 0.78 11.15 4.71
C GLU A 123 -0.24 10.01 4.72
N VAL A 124 -0.59 9.49 3.54
CA VAL A 124 -1.65 8.48 3.37
C VAL A 124 -1.24 7.11 3.90
N LEU A 125 -0.04 6.59 3.55
CA LEU A 125 0.34 5.25 4.00
C LEU A 125 0.47 5.17 5.52
N PRO A 126 1.22 6.07 6.21
CA PRO A 126 1.30 6.03 7.66
C PRO A 126 -0.06 6.17 8.35
N SER A 127 -0.94 7.03 7.83
CA SER A 127 -2.31 7.13 8.31
C SER A 127 -3.08 5.81 8.20
N SER A 128 -3.02 5.16 7.03
CA SER A 128 -3.74 3.91 6.77
C SER A 128 -3.27 2.80 7.70
N ILE A 129 -1.96 2.70 7.95
CA ILE A 129 -1.38 1.72 8.88
C ILE A 129 -1.83 1.98 10.31
N ILE A 130 -1.85 3.24 10.76
CA ILE A 130 -2.27 3.58 12.12
C ILE A 130 -3.75 3.26 12.34
N HIS A 131 -4.62 3.62 11.39
CA HIS A 131 -6.04 3.27 11.45
C HIS A 131 -6.24 1.76 11.52
N HIS A 132 -5.58 1.03 10.64
CA HIS A 132 -5.63 -0.43 10.58
C HIS A 132 -5.15 -1.08 11.89
N GLU A 133 -4.03 -0.61 12.45
CA GLU A 133 -3.48 -1.15 13.69
C GLU A 133 -4.40 -0.86 14.88
N ILE A 134 -5.00 0.33 14.97
CA ILE A 134 -5.99 0.66 16.01
C ILE A 134 -7.16 -0.32 15.95
N ASP A 135 -7.73 -0.53 14.76
CA ASP A 135 -8.86 -1.43 14.56
C ASP A 135 -8.49 -2.89 14.87
N LYS A 136 -7.32 -3.33 14.42
CA LYS A 136 -6.77 -4.66 14.70
C LYS A 136 -6.63 -4.91 16.20
N GLN A 137 -6.01 -3.99 16.93
CA GLN A 137 -5.81 -4.16 18.37
C GLN A 137 -7.12 -4.09 19.15
N CYS A 138 -8.07 -3.22 18.76
CA CYS A 138 -9.41 -3.22 19.36
C CYS A 138 -10.09 -4.59 19.20
N LYS A 139 -9.97 -5.20 18.02
CA LYS A 139 -10.49 -6.55 17.75
C LYS A 139 -9.77 -7.62 18.58
N ASN A 140 -8.44 -7.56 18.67
CA ASN A 140 -7.64 -8.53 19.43
C ASN A 140 -7.97 -8.52 20.93
N TYR A 141 -8.16 -7.34 21.51
CA TYR A 141 -8.54 -7.20 22.92
C TYR A 141 -10.05 -7.27 23.15
N ASN A 142 -10.84 -7.47 22.09
CA ASN A 142 -12.30 -7.54 22.13
C ASN A 142 -12.95 -6.33 22.83
N ILE A 143 -12.48 -5.12 22.49
CA ILE A 143 -13.01 -3.87 23.03
C ILE A 143 -13.63 -2.99 21.96
N ALA A 144 -14.69 -2.26 22.33
CA ALA A 144 -15.40 -1.35 21.45
C ALA A 144 -15.06 0.11 21.80
N ILE A 145 -14.03 0.65 21.15
CA ILE A 145 -13.63 2.05 21.33
C ILE A 145 -14.44 2.96 20.37
N PRO A 146 -15.07 4.05 20.86
CA PRO A 146 -15.75 5.03 20.01
C PRO A 146 -14.82 5.68 18.98
N ASN A 147 -15.34 6.06 17.82
CA ASN A 147 -14.56 6.70 16.75
C ASN A 147 -13.82 7.96 17.20
N GLU A 148 -14.40 8.75 18.11
CA GLU A 148 -13.74 9.92 18.70
C GLU A 148 -12.47 9.53 19.46
N SER A 149 -12.54 8.48 20.28
CA SER A 149 -11.37 7.96 21.01
C SER A 149 -10.33 7.36 20.07
N LYS A 150 -10.73 6.66 19.01
CA LYS A 150 -9.80 6.18 17.97
C LYS A 150 -9.05 7.35 17.31
N ARG A 151 -9.78 8.44 17.00
CA ARG A 151 -9.21 9.66 16.45
C ARG A 151 -8.24 10.35 17.41
N SER A 152 -8.52 10.35 18.71
CA SER A 152 -7.58 10.84 19.72
C SER A 152 -6.29 10.03 19.77
N ILE A 153 -6.38 8.69 19.70
CA ILE A 153 -5.22 7.79 19.66
C ILE A 153 -4.39 8.06 18.40
N PHE A 154 -5.06 8.19 17.25
CA PHE A 154 -4.43 8.50 15.96
C PHE A 154 -3.56 9.76 16.04
N PHE A 155 -4.12 10.89 16.50
CA PHE A 155 -3.36 12.15 16.62
C PHE A 155 -2.28 12.09 17.68
N TYR A 156 -2.52 11.40 18.79
CA TYR A 156 -1.50 11.21 19.83
C TYR A 156 -0.26 10.50 19.30
N ILE A 157 -0.47 9.41 18.53
CA ILE A 157 0.60 8.65 17.88
C ILE A 157 1.31 9.50 16.82
N ALA A 158 0.56 10.24 16.00
CA ALA A 158 1.10 11.15 14.99
C ALA A 158 2.09 12.15 15.60
N ASN A 159 1.66 12.83 16.66
CA ASN A 159 2.47 13.83 17.35
C ASN A 159 3.70 13.20 18.03
N ARG A 160 3.57 11.99 18.58
CA ARG A 160 4.68 11.27 19.22
C ARG A 160 5.73 10.77 18.22
N ALA A 161 5.29 10.39 17.03
CA ALA A 161 6.15 9.90 15.97
C ALA A 161 6.70 11.02 15.06
N ASP A 162 6.28 12.27 15.29
CA ASP A 162 6.62 13.44 14.46
C ASP A 162 6.32 13.22 12.97
N ILE A 163 5.14 12.67 12.70
CA ILE A 163 4.68 12.37 11.33
C ILE A 163 3.45 13.21 11.01
N LYS A 164 3.47 13.83 9.84
CA LYS A 164 2.29 14.49 9.28
C LYS A 164 1.34 13.42 8.75
N LEU A 165 0.08 13.47 9.18
CA LEU A 165 -0.92 12.47 8.85
C LEU A 165 -2.17 13.09 8.23
N ASN A 166 -2.78 12.35 7.31
CA ASN A 166 -4.11 12.62 6.80
C ASN A 166 -5.15 11.78 7.56
N ASN A 167 -5.97 12.42 8.41
CA ASN A 167 -6.99 11.71 9.21
C ASN A 167 -8.06 11.01 8.36
N GLY A 168 -8.29 11.44 7.11
CA GLY A 168 -9.24 10.80 6.18
C GLY A 168 -8.63 9.67 5.36
N ALA A 169 -7.32 9.45 5.44
CA ALA A 169 -6.62 8.45 4.63
C ALA A 169 -6.74 7.05 5.25
N ALA A 170 -7.81 6.35 4.89
CA ALA A 170 -8.04 4.96 5.32
C ALA A 170 -7.34 3.92 4.43
N GLN A 171 -7.13 4.21 3.15
CA GLN A 171 -6.56 3.27 2.18
C GLN A 171 -5.38 3.89 1.44
N SER A 172 -4.28 3.13 1.38
CA SER A 172 -3.06 3.47 0.65
C SER A 172 -3.03 2.81 -0.73
N THR A 173 -2.58 3.57 -1.72
CA THR A 173 -2.41 3.04 -3.09
C THR A 173 -1.28 2.03 -3.14
N ILE A 174 -0.21 2.20 -2.32
CA ILE A 174 0.86 1.21 -2.17
C ILE A 174 0.27 -0.15 -1.78
N ILE A 175 -0.57 -0.18 -0.73
CA ILE A 175 -1.18 -1.43 -0.25
C ILE A 175 -2.12 -2.03 -1.31
N GLN A 176 -2.98 -1.22 -1.93
CA GLN A 176 -3.92 -1.68 -2.95
C GLN A 176 -3.23 -2.32 -4.16
N GLN A 177 -2.08 -1.75 -4.58
CA GLN A 177 -1.40 -2.20 -5.80
C GLN A 177 -0.51 -3.44 -5.58
N LEU A 178 -0.12 -3.74 -4.34
CA LEU A 178 0.65 -4.94 -3.98
C LEU A 178 -0.12 -6.25 -4.24
N VAL A 179 -1.46 -6.23 -4.16
CA VAL A 179 -2.32 -7.43 -4.17
C VAL A 179 -2.13 -8.31 -5.41
N ASP A 180 -1.85 -7.71 -6.57
CA ASP A 180 -1.72 -8.41 -7.85
C ASP A 180 -0.29 -8.52 -8.37
N ILE A 181 0.71 -8.20 -7.54
CA ILE A 181 2.11 -8.39 -7.95
C ILE A 181 2.44 -9.89 -7.90
N PRO A 182 2.92 -10.52 -8.99
CA PRO A 182 3.11 -11.97 -9.04
C PRO A 182 3.94 -12.55 -7.89
N ASP A 183 5.06 -11.91 -7.54
CA ASP A 183 5.91 -12.34 -6.43
C ASP A 183 5.19 -12.25 -5.07
N VAL A 184 4.30 -11.27 -4.91
CA VAL A 184 3.48 -11.11 -3.69
C VAL A 184 2.41 -12.20 -3.63
N VAL A 185 1.75 -12.49 -4.75
CA VAL A 185 0.76 -13.58 -4.85
C VAL A 185 1.40 -14.94 -4.55
N GLU A 186 2.59 -15.19 -5.11
CA GLU A 186 3.36 -16.39 -4.82
C GLU A 186 3.72 -16.50 -3.34
N ALA A 187 4.16 -15.40 -2.72
CA ALA A 187 4.47 -15.37 -1.30
C ALA A 187 3.24 -15.67 -0.44
N VAL A 188 2.09 -15.04 -0.72
CA VAL A 188 0.80 -15.29 -0.04
C VAL A 188 0.40 -16.77 -0.12
N ASN A 189 0.55 -17.38 -1.29
CA ASN A 189 0.25 -18.80 -1.49
C ASN A 189 1.19 -19.71 -0.69
N LYS A 190 2.51 -19.44 -0.73
CA LYS A 190 3.52 -20.20 0.03
C LYS A 190 3.29 -20.11 1.54
N LEU A 191 2.95 -18.93 2.05
CA LEU A 191 2.64 -18.71 3.47
C LEU A 191 1.36 -19.41 3.93
N GLY A 192 0.50 -19.86 3.02
CA GLY A 192 -0.77 -20.50 3.34
C GLY A 192 -1.86 -19.52 3.79
N ILE A 193 -1.74 -18.24 3.44
CA ILE A 193 -2.61 -17.17 3.94
C ILE A 193 -3.62 -16.66 2.91
N SER A 194 -3.74 -17.30 1.75
CA SER A 194 -4.60 -16.86 0.63
C SER A 194 -6.06 -16.66 1.02
N ASN A 195 -6.58 -17.53 1.89
CA ASN A 195 -7.96 -17.53 2.39
C ASN A 195 -8.17 -16.70 3.67
N ASP A 196 -7.10 -16.19 4.27
CA ASP A 196 -7.17 -15.36 5.48
C ASP A 196 -7.10 -13.89 5.11
N CYS A 197 -8.26 -13.24 4.97
CA CYS A 197 -8.31 -11.85 4.52
C CYS A 197 -7.61 -10.88 5.48
N HIS A 198 -7.61 -11.16 6.78
CA HIS A 198 -6.97 -10.32 7.79
C HIS A 198 -5.45 -10.47 7.73
N LEU A 199 -4.96 -11.71 7.78
CA LEU A 199 -3.52 -11.97 7.77
C LEU A 199 -2.88 -11.56 6.44
N LYS A 200 -3.61 -11.73 5.34
CA LYS A 200 -3.21 -11.27 4.01
C LYS A 200 -3.08 -9.74 3.95
N TYR A 201 -4.02 -8.99 4.52
CA TYR A 201 -3.91 -7.54 4.58
C TYR A 201 -2.77 -7.09 5.49
N ASP A 202 -2.59 -7.73 6.64
CA ASP A 202 -1.45 -7.46 7.54
C ASP A 202 -0.11 -7.70 6.83
N PHE A 203 -0.02 -8.73 6.00
CA PHE A 203 1.15 -9.01 5.17
C PHE A 203 1.40 -7.92 4.12
N TYR A 204 0.34 -7.40 3.49
CA TYR A 204 0.48 -6.26 2.57
C TYR A 204 0.95 -4.99 3.27
N CYS A 205 0.44 -4.70 4.47
CA CYS A 205 0.94 -3.60 5.31
C CYS A 205 2.43 -3.78 5.61
N PHE A 206 2.85 -4.99 6.00
CA PHE A 206 4.26 -5.29 6.25
C PHE A 206 5.16 -5.02 5.03
N LEU A 207 4.76 -5.49 3.84
CA LEU A 207 5.51 -5.20 2.61
C LEU A 207 5.53 -3.69 2.32
N ALA A 208 4.38 -3.03 2.42
CA ALA A 208 4.25 -1.59 2.19
C ALA A 208 5.17 -0.76 3.11
N GLU A 209 5.27 -1.12 4.39
CA GLU A 209 6.13 -0.45 5.37
C GLU A 209 7.61 -0.48 5.00
N ASN A 210 8.07 -1.64 4.54
CA ASN A 210 9.44 -1.84 4.10
C ASN A 210 9.72 -1.07 2.80
N ILE A 211 8.79 -1.12 1.85
CA ILE A 211 8.90 -0.44 0.56
C ILE A 211 8.84 1.09 0.72
N TYR A 212 7.97 1.60 1.59
CA TYR A 212 7.70 3.02 1.76
C TYR A 212 8.93 3.85 2.14
N ASN A 213 9.67 3.39 3.15
CA ASN A 213 10.85 4.09 3.62
C ASN A 213 11.97 4.13 2.56
N ASP A 214 11.98 3.14 1.67
CA ASP A 214 12.95 3.06 0.58
C ASP A 214 12.53 3.91 -0.64
N LEU A 215 11.24 4.05 -0.90
CA LEU A 215 10.71 4.79 -2.06
C LEU A 215 10.68 6.31 -1.86
N LEU A 216 10.15 6.79 -0.74
CA LEU A 216 9.65 8.17 -0.66
C LEU A 216 10.62 9.21 -0.08
N LYS A 217 11.90 8.84 0.12
CA LYS A 217 12.98 9.70 0.65
C LYS A 217 12.45 10.63 1.75
N ASN A 218 11.95 10.05 2.83
CA ASN A 218 11.66 10.85 4.01
C ASN A 218 12.99 11.32 4.61
N GLU A 219 13.04 12.58 5.02
CA GLU A 219 14.19 13.11 5.78
C GLU A 219 14.41 12.31 7.08
N GLN A 220 13.33 11.69 7.58
CA GLN A 220 13.33 10.77 8.70
C GLN A 220 12.55 9.49 8.35
N LYS A 221 13.17 8.32 8.52
CA LYS A 221 12.48 7.03 8.34
C LYS A 221 11.34 6.89 9.35
N VAL A 222 10.17 6.47 8.88
CA VAL A 222 9.03 6.18 9.74
C VAL A 222 9.24 4.82 10.39
N ASN A 223 9.27 4.79 11.72
CA ASN A 223 9.41 3.55 12.49
C ASN A 223 8.05 2.95 12.79
N PHE A 224 7.51 2.21 11.81
CA PHE A 224 6.20 1.56 11.93
C PHE A 224 6.13 0.55 13.08
N PHE A 225 7.23 -0.13 13.40
CA PHE A 225 7.29 -1.03 14.56
C PHE A 225 6.98 -0.29 15.87
N LYS A 226 7.66 0.83 16.14
CA LYS A 226 7.41 1.65 17.35
C LYS A 226 5.99 2.21 17.39
N ILE A 227 5.46 2.61 16.23
CA ILE A 227 4.08 3.10 16.10
C ILE A 227 3.09 2.00 16.51
N LYS A 228 3.23 0.80 15.96
CA LYS A 228 2.34 -0.34 16.25
C LYS A 228 2.42 -0.77 17.71
N ASP A 229 3.63 -0.84 18.27
CA ASP A 229 3.83 -1.18 19.68
C ASP A 229 3.18 -0.15 20.62
N ALA A 230 3.34 1.14 20.32
CA ALA A 230 2.68 2.19 21.10
C ALA A 230 1.15 2.10 21.02
N ILE A 231 0.58 1.81 19.85
CA ILE A 231 -0.87 1.60 19.68
C ILE A 231 -1.33 0.40 20.51
N LYS A 232 -0.62 -0.73 20.44
CA LYS A 232 -0.91 -1.93 21.23
C LYS A 232 -0.94 -1.61 22.73
N ILE A 233 0.07 -0.92 23.26
CA ILE A 233 0.15 -0.55 24.68
C ILE A 233 -1.04 0.34 25.11
N ILE A 234 -1.42 1.31 24.28
CA ILE A 234 -2.53 2.22 24.60
C ILE A 234 -3.86 1.44 24.67
N ILE A 235 -4.10 0.56 23.70
CA ILE A 235 -5.34 -0.20 23.59
C ILE A 235 -5.42 -1.28 24.68
N GLU A 236 -4.30 -1.95 24.98
CA GLU A 236 -4.22 -2.92 26.07
C GLU A 236 -4.59 -2.29 27.43
N LYS A 237 -4.06 -1.10 27.72
CA LYS A 237 -4.41 -0.35 28.94
C LYS A 237 -5.89 -0.02 29.01
N LYS A 238 -6.48 0.43 27.89
CA LYS A 238 -7.93 0.68 27.82
C LYS A 238 -8.75 -0.59 28.07
N ALA A 239 -8.32 -1.73 27.53
CA ALA A 239 -8.98 -3.02 27.78
C ALA A 239 -8.90 -3.44 29.25
N GLN A 240 -7.76 -3.22 29.91
CA GLN A 240 -7.61 -3.47 31.34
C GLN A 240 -8.54 -2.58 32.19
N GLU A 241 -8.67 -1.30 31.83
CA GLU A 241 -9.58 -0.37 32.51
C GLU A 241 -11.06 -0.78 32.38
N GLU A 242 -11.49 -1.23 31.20
CA GLU A 242 -12.87 -1.73 30.99
C GLU A 242 -13.15 -3.03 31.78
N ASN A 243 -12.18 -3.94 31.82
CA ASN A 243 -12.27 -5.18 32.59
C ASN A 243 -12.31 -4.93 34.11
N ASN A 244 -11.62 -3.90 34.61
CA ASN A 244 -11.66 -3.53 36.02
C ASN A 244 -13.01 -2.88 36.39
N LYS A 245 -13.56 -2.01 35.53
CA LYS A 245 -14.90 -1.44 35.74
C LYS A 245 -16.01 -2.50 35.79
N THR A 246 -15.89 -3.58 35.02
CA THR A 246 -16.85 -4.68 35.06
C THR A 246 -16.69 -5.54 36.31
N LYS A 247 -15.49 -5.73 36.84
CA LYS A 247 -15.26 -6.45 38.11
C LYS A 247 -15.78 -5.69 39.33
N ASP A 248 -15.60 -4.37 39.37
CA ASP A 248 -16.09 -3.54 40.48
C ASP A 248 -17.63 -3.45 40.53
N ASN A 249 -18.31 -3.70 39.39
CA ASN A 249 -19.77 -3.76 39.30
C ASN A 249 -20.38 -5.15 39.65
N ILE A 250 -19.59 -6.15 40.03
CA ILE A 250 -20.09 -7.49 40.46
C ILE A 250 -20.37 -7.52 41.98
N PHE A 251 -20.31 -6.40 42.69
CA PHE A 251 -20.70 -6.33 44.11
C PHE A 251 -22.22 -6.16 44.28
N TYR A 252 -22.97 -7.28 44.21
CA TYR A 252 -24.27 -7.39 44.86
C TYR A 252 -24.14 -8.26 46.12
N PRO A 253 -24.25 -7.70 47.34
CA PRO A 253 -24.55 -8.52 48.51
C PRO A 253 -26.05 -8.84 48.47
N LYS A 254 -26.45 -9.87 47.74
CA LYS A 254 -27.77 -10.50 47.91
C LYS A 254 -27.66 -11.66 48.91
N TYR A 255 -27.31 -11.32 50.15
CA TYR A 255 -27.64 -12.15 51.31
C TYR A 255 -28.10 -11.21 52.43
N ALA A 256 -29.32 -10.71 52.29
CA ALA A 256 -30.13 -10.32 53.42
C ALA A 256 -31.27 -11.34 53.50
N PHE A 257 -31.07 -12.39 54.29
CA PHE A 257 -32.09 -13.06 55.09
C PHE A 257 -31.37 -14.04 56.01
N ASN A 258 -31.20 -13.64 57.27
CA ASN A 258 -31.08 -14.53 58.41
C ASN A 258 -32.08 -14.02 59.45
N LEU A 259 -33.11 -14.86 59.67
CA LEU A 259 -34.10 -14.93 60.76
C LEU A 259 -34.72 -13.62 61.29
#